data_AF-A0A150WMS9-F1
#
_entry.id   AF-A0A150WMS9-F1
#
_cell.length_a   1.000
_cell.length_b   1.000
_cell.length_c   1.000
_cell.angle_alpha   90.00
_cell.angle_beta   90.00
_cell.angle_gamma   90.00
#
_symmetry.space_group_name_H-M   'P 1'
#
loop_
_entity.id
_entity.type
_entity.pdbx_description
1 polymer ?
#
loop_
_entity_poly.entity_id
_entity_poly.type
_entity_poly.pdbx_seq_one_letter_code
_entity_poly.pdbx_strand_id
1 'polypeptide(L)'
;MPKMIFLILFFFISFERSFGAKYSAPLPVDIFVKASQAFNDKNGDFEEKKKSVESILALLDENPDFSYRHYWRAVFLTFQCELADKGRIIPGCIISELSNIKSLLFHAHKEYPEYYHYAPARTLGIMYLKMPAIVGGSNKKAIAYLKEATEGAPDFKENAEWLSRVK
;
A
#
# COMPACT_ATOMS: atom_id res chain seq x y z
N MET A 1 15.02 19.51 -6.98
CA MET A 1 14.84 18.57 -5.86
C MET A 1 13.78 17.55 -6.26
N PRO A 2 14.06 16.24 -6.26
CA PRO A 2 13.12 15.27 -6.77
C PRO A 2 11.93 15.17 -5.82
N LYS A 3 10.76 15.45 -6.37
CA LYS A 3 9.46 15.30 -5.74
C LYS A 3 9.29 13.84 -5.28
N MET A 4 9.37 13.58 -3.97
CA MET A 4 8.88 12.35 -3.33
C MET A 4 7.34 12.32 -3.46
N ILE A 5 6.85 12.21 -4.69
CA ILE A 5 5.42 12.13 -4.97
C ILE A 5 5.02 10.64 -4.96
N PHE A 6 4.44 10.31 -3.81
CA PHE A 6 3.31 9.42 -3.56
C PHE A 6 3.45 7.96 -3.99
N LEU A 7 3.37 7.07 -3.00
CA LEU A 7 3.29 5.62 -3.17
C LEU A 7 1.94 5.18 -3.80
N ILE A 8 0.99 6.10 -3.99
CA ILE A 8 -0.41 5.76 -4.27
C ILE A 8 -0.98 6.67 -5.35
N LEU A 9 -0.80 6.29 -6.61
CA LEU A 9 -1.56 6.94 -7.70
C LEU A 9 -2.22 5.94 -8.66
N PHE A 10 -2.13 4.63 -8.39
CA PHE A 10 -2.63 3.61 -9.34
C PHE A 10 -3.33 2.41 -8.66
N PHE A 11 -3.84 2.58 -7.44
CA PHE A 11 -4.66 1.54 -6.81
C PHE A 11 -6.09 1.45 -7.39
N PHE A 12 -6.47 2.37 -8.28
CA PHE A 12 -7.88 2.68 -8.58
C PHE A 12 -8.58 1.84 -9.66
N ILE A 13 -7.89 1.14 -10.55
CA ILE A 13 -8.57 0.61 -11.76
C ILE A 13 -9.09 -0.83 -11.60
N SER A 14 -8.68 -1.58 -10.57
CA SER A 14 -9.01 -3.02 -10.51
C SER A 14 -9.70 -3.49 -9.22
N PHE A 15 -9.99 -2.57 -8.29
CA PHE A 15 -10.46 -2.90 -6.95
C PHE A 15 -11.85 -3.57 -6.94
N GLU A 16 -12.74 -3.21 -7.88
CA GLU A 16 -14.11 -3.75 -7.93
C GLU A 16 -14.20 -5.21 -8.41
N ARG A 17 -13.16 -5.79 -9.03
CA ARG A 17 -13.24 -7.13 -9.64
C ARG A 17 -12.75 -8.30 -8.77
N SER A 18 -12.19 -8.03 -7.59
CA SER A 18 -11.39 -9.03 -6.84
C SER A 18 -12.04 -9.65 -5.60
N PHE A 19 -13.26 -9.27 -5.22
CA PHE A 19 -13.97 -9.92 -4.12
C PHE A 19 -14.63 -11.23 -4.59
N GLY A 20 -13.78 -12.23 -4.86
CA GLY A 20 -14.19 -13.62 -4.98
C GLY A 20 -14.56 -14.18 -3.60
N ALA A 21 -15.63 -14.98 -3.57
CA ALA A 21 -16.36 -15.51 -2.40
C ALA A 21 -15.58 -16.42 -1.41
N LYS A 22 -14.25 -16.32 -1.31
CA LYS A 22 -13.41 -17.26 -0.55
C LYS A 22 -12.98 -16.80 0.85
N TYR A 23 -13.23 -15.56 1.26
CA TYR A 23 -12.62 -15.01 2.48
C TYR A 23 -13.66 -14.26 3.32
N SER A 24 -13.79 -14.68 4.58
CA SER A 24 -14.88 -14.33 5.49
C SER A 24 -14.63 -13.04 6.28
N ALA A 25 -15.76 -12.42 6.65
CA ALA A 25 -15.99 -11.12 7.28
C ALA A 25 -15.91 -9.92 6.31
N PRO A 26 -17.05 -9.42 5.79
CA PRO A 26 -17.04 -8.20 4.99
C PRO A 26 -16.88 -7.04 5.97
N LEU A 27 -15.64 -6.65 6.27
CA LEU A 27 -15.45 -5.23 6.49
C LEU A 27 -15.94 -4.54 5.21
N PRO A 28 -16.78 -3.51 5.32
CA PRO A 28 -17.41 -2.87 4.19
C PRO A 28 -16.35 -2.40 3.21
N VAL A 29 -16.23 -3.17 2.12
CA VAL A 29 -15.25 -3.00 1.04
C VAL A 29 -15.31 -1.58 0.49
N ASP A 30 -16.51 -1.01 0.48
CA ASP A 30 -16.80 0.36 0.10
C ASP A 30 -16.13 1.40 1.03
N ILE A 31 -15.89 1.10 2.31
CA ILE A 31 -15.15 2.02 3.20
C ILE A 31 -13.69 2.12 2.76
N PHE A 32 -13.05 1.00 2.43
CA PHE A 32 -11.67 1.01 1.91
C PHE A 32 -11.57 1.73 0.57
N VAL A 33 -12.56 1.54 -0.31
CA VAL A 33 -12.66 2.31 -1.58
C VAL A 33 -12.78 3.78 -1.29
N LYS A 34 -13.78 4.19 -0.49
CA LYS A 34 -14.08 5.60 -0.23
C LYS A 34 -12.91 6.32 0.39
N ALA A 35 -12.21 5.73 1.36
CA ALA A 35 -11.04 6.37 1.92
C ALA A 35 -9.85 6.40 0.95
N SER A 36 -9.68 5.36 0.13
CA SER A 36 -8.69 5.40 -0.96
C SER A 36 -9.05 6.48 -1.99
N GLN A 37 -10.33 6.68 -2.32
CA GLN A 37 -10.82 7.76 -3.20
C GLN A 37 -10.53 9.11 -2.58
N ALA A 38 -10.95 9.31 -1.33
CA ALA A 38 -10.77 10.55 -0.59
C ALA A 38 -9.29 10.92 -0.50
N PHE A 39 -8.40 9.96 -0.21
CA PHE A 39 -6.96 10.20 -0.17
C PHE A 39 -6.42 10.65 -1.54
N ASN A 40 -6.85 9.99 -2.61
CA ASN A 40 -6.37 10.24 -3.97
C ASN A 40 -6.97 11.48 -4.62
N ASP A 41 -8.05 12.03 -4.09
CA ASP A 41 -8.61 13.29 -4.55
C ASP A 41 -7.61 14.43 -4.29
N LYS A 42 -7.00 14.97 -5.34
CA LYS A 42 -6.01 16.04 -5.23
C LYS A 42 -6.60 17.34 -4.65
N ASN A 43 -7.90 17.54 -4.79
CA ASN A 43 -8.63 18.72 -4.32
C ASN A 43 -9.35 18.47 -2.99
N GLY A 44 -9.35 17.24 -2.49
CA GLY A 44 -10.05 16.87 -1.26
C GLY A 44 -9.47 17.57 -0.03
N ASP A 45 -10.36 17.89 0.91
CA ASP A 45 -10.03 18.55 2.17
C ASP A 45 -9.04 17.72 3.00
N PHE A 46 -8.07 18.40 3.62
CA PHE A 46 -7.00 17.73 4.36
C PHE A 46 -7.52 17.04 5.63
N GLU A 47 -8.41 17.71 6.37
CA GLU A 47 -8.96 17.16 7.62
C GLU A 47 -9.91 15.99 7.33
N GLU A 48 -10.69 16.06 6.26
CA GLU A 48 -11.53 14.95 5.80
C GLU A 48 -10.71 13.72 5.43
N LYS A 49 -9.60 13.90 4.70
CA LYS A 49 -8.66 12.81 4.37
C LYS A 49 -8.06 12.19 5.61
N LYS A 50 -7.57 13.04 6.52
CA LYS A 50 -6.95 12.60 7.78
C LYS A 50 -7.94 11.78 8.61
N LYS A 51 -9.15 12.30 8.82
CA LYS A 51 -10.22 11.62 9.56
C LYS A 51 -10.60 10.28 8.92
N SER A 52 -10.64 10.22 7.58
CA SER A 52 -10.96 8.99 6.85
C SER A 52 -9.89 7.92 7.06
N VAL A 53 -8.61 8.27 6.99
CA VAL A 53 -7.50 7.36 7.24
C VAL A 53 -7.48 6.89 8.69
N GLU A 54 -7.65 7.79 9.65
CA GLU A 54 -7.69 7.47 11.09
C GLU A 54 -8.85 6.51 11.42
N SER A 55 -10.03 6.75 10.83
CA SER A 55 -11.21 5.88 11.03
C SER A 55 -10.97 4.46 10.52
N ILE A 56 -10.28 4.30 9.38
CA ILE A 56 -9.95 2.96 8.86
C ILE A 56 -8.89 2.27 9.69
N LEU A 57 -7.87 3.00 10.15
CA LEU A 57 -6.85 2.41 11.03
C LEU A 57 -7.48 1.91 12.33
N ALA A 58 -8.39 2.69 12.93
CA ALA A 58 -9.15 2.26 14.09
C ALA A 58 -10.00 1.01 13.80
N LEU A 59 -10.74 1.00 12.68
CA LEU A 59 -11.54 -0.15 12.25
C LEU A 59 -10.68 -1.42 12.08
N LEU A 60 -9.51 -1.30 11.46
CA LEU A 60 -8.58 -2.41 11.29
C LEU A 60 -8.04 -2.88 12.64
N ASP A 61 -7.76 -1.98 13.57
CA ASP A 61 -7.25 -2.32 14.91
C ASP A 61 -8.33 -2.97 15.79
N GLU A 62 -9.60 -2.61 15.64
CA GLU A 62 -10.75 -3.24 16.30
C GLU A 62 -11.11 -4.62 15.74
N ASN A 63 -10.65 -4.94 14.52
CA ASN A 63 -10.99 -6.19 13.82
C ASN A 63 -9.72 -6.99 13.48
N PRO A 64 -9.02 -7.57 14.48
CA PRO A 64 -7.74 -8.26 14.27
C PRO A 64 -7.85 -9.47 13.33
N ASP A 65 -9.00 -10.14 13.30
CA ASP A 65 -9.25 -11.33 12.48
C ASP A 65 -9.66 -11.01 11.04
N PHE A 66 -9.74 -9.73 10.67
CA PHE A 66 -10.07 -9.34 9.30
C PHE A 66 -9.02 -9.87 8.32
N SER A 67 -9.48 -10.59 7.30
CA SER A 67 -8.63 -11.08 6.22
C SER A 67 -7.91 -9.90 5.56
N TYR A 68 -6.62 -10.06 5.28
CA TYR A 68 -5.78 -9.00 4.66
C TYR A 68 -5.61 -7.74 5.51
N ARG A 69 -5.96 -7.75 6.81
CA ARG A 69 -5.74 -6.63 7.73
C ARG A 69 -4.32 -6.09 7.66
N HIS A 70 -3.31 -6.97 7.69
CA HIS A 70 -1.90 -6.56 7.64
C HIS A 70 -1.60 -5.72 6.38
N TYR A 71 -2.14 -6.11 5.23
CA TYR A 71 -1.96 -5.38 3.98
C TYR A 71 -2.60 -3.99 4.06
N TRP A 72 -3.88 -3.93 4.38
CA TRP A 72 -4.61 -2.65 4.42
C TRP A 72 -4.06 -1.72 5.50
N ARG A 73 -3.69 -2.25 6.65
CA ARG A 73 -3.07 -1.46 7.71
C ARG A 73 -1.76 -0.84 7.25
N ALA A 74 -0.91 -1.57 6.51
CA ALA A 74 0.31 -1.02 5.94
C ALA A 74 0.03 0.14 4.95
N VAL A 75 -0.97 -0.04 4.08
CA VAL A 75 -1.39 0.97 3.09
C VAL A 75 -1.89 2.24 3.79
N PHE A 76 -2.82 2.11 4.74
CA PHE A 76 -3.39 3.26 5.44
C PHE A 76 -2.42 3.91 6.44
N LEU A 77 -1.48 3.17 7.02
CA LEU A 77 -0.40 3.75 7.81
C LEU A 77 0.55 4.58 6.94
N THR A 78 0.83 4.11 5.71
CA THR A 78 1.59 4.89 4.73
C THR A 78 0.86 6.19 4.40
N PHE A 79 -0.46 6.14 4.16
CA PHE A 79 -1.28 7.34 3.93
C PHE A 79 -1.25 8.32 5.10
N GLN A 80 -1.42 7.82 6.32
CA GLN A 80 -1.39 8.65 7.52
C GLN A 80 -0.06 9.40 7.62
N CYS A 81 1.05 8.71 7.39
CA CYS A 81 2.36 9.32 7.42
C CYS A 81 2.63 10.27 6.25
N GLU A 82 2.16 9.96 5.03
CA GLU A 82 2.25 10.90 3.90
C GLU A 82 1.48 12.20 4.17
N LEU A 83 0.31 12.13 4.85
CA LEU A 83 -0.42 13.34 5.29
C LEU A 83 0.35 14.10 6.37
N ALA A 84 0.91 13.41 7.36
CA ALA A 84 1.66 14.02 8.46
C ALA A 84 2.98 14.67 7.99
N ASP A 85 3.63 14.07 6.98
CA ASP A 85 4.89 14.54 6.40
C ASP A 85 4.70 15.53 5.24
N LYS A 86 3.46 15.86 4.88
CA LYS A 86 3.17 16.79 3.78
C LYS A 86 3.86 18.15 4.01
N GLY A 87 4.66 18.56 3.03
CA GLY A 87 5.40 19.84 3.07
C GLY A 87 6.68 19.80 3.92
N ARG A 88 7.03 18.65 4.53
CA ARG A 88 8.28 18.50 5.27
C ARG A 88 9.44 18.17 4.33
N ILE A 89 10.62 18.69 4.65
CA ILE A 89 11.87 18.34 3.95
C ILE A 89 12.31 16.92 4.34
N ILE A 90 12.13 16.56 5.61
CA ILE A 90 12.45 15.24 6.15
C ILE A 90 11.13 14.56 6.55
N PRO A 91 10.78 13.41 5.94
CA PRO A 91 9.54 12.71 6.24
C PRO A 91 9.67 11.90 7.54
N GLY A 92 9.43 12.56 8.66
CA GLY A 92 9.65 11.99 10.00
C GLY A 92 8.73 10.82 10.32
N CYS A 93 7.44 10.89 9.95
CA CYS A 93 6.49 9.83 10.22
C CYS A 93 6.81 8.57 9.42
N ILE A 94 7.04 8.70 8.11
CA ILE A 94 7.40 7.56 7.27
C ILE A 94 8.69 6.90 7.78
N ILE A 95 9.69 7.68 8.18
CA ILE A 95 10.94 7.13 8.71
C ILE A 95 10.71 6.36 10.02
N SER A 96 9.91 6.89 10.95
CA SER A 96 9.63 6.21 12.22
C SER A 96 8.80 4.94 12.04
N GLU A 97 7.83 4.95 11.12
CA GLU A 97 6.92 3.82 10.87
C GLU A 97 7.46 2.81 9.85
N LEU A 98 8.61 3.07 9.23
CA LEU A 98 9.11 2.27 8.11
C LEU A 98 9.25 0.78 8.44
N SER A 99 9.78 0.48 9.63
CA SER A 99 9.94 -0.89 10.11
C SER A 99 8.59 -1.58 10.29
N ASN A 100 7.61 -0.86 10.83
CA ASN A 100 6.26 -1.35 11.06
C ASN A 100 5.53 -1.62 9.74
N ILE A 101 5.52 -0.66 8.81
CA ILE A 101 4.94 -0.80 7.47
C ILE A 101 5.51 -2.02 6.76
N LYS A 102 6.84 -2.17 6.79
CA LYS A 102 7.53 -3.31 6.19
C LYS A 102 7.16 -4.64 6.83
N SER A 103 7.07 -4.70 8.16
CA SER A 103 6.64 -5.89 8.89
C SER A 103 5.23 -6.30 8.47
N LEU A 104 4.28 -5.35 8.46
CA LEU A 104 2.90 -5.58 8.04
C LEU A 104 2.82 -6.12 6.60
N LEU A 105 3.59 -5.55 5.68
CA LEU A 105 3.64 -6.05 4.30
C LEU A 105 4.24 -7.45 4.18
N PHE A 106 5.27 -7.79 4.96
CA PHE A 106 5.81 -9.14 5.00
C PHE A 106 4.83 -10.16 5.58
N HIS A 107 4.12 -9.80 6.64
CA HIS A 107 3.05 -10.63 7.20
C HIS A 107 1.96 -10.88 6.15
N ALA A 108 1.48 -9.83 5.50
CA ALA A 108 0.50 -9.93 4.44
C ALA A 108 0.96 -10.82 3.27
N HIS A 109 2.22 -10.66 2.87
CA HIS A 109 2.82 -11.45 1.79
C HIS A 109 2.95 -12.93 2.15
N LYS A 110 3.30 -13.23 3.40
CA LYS A 110 3.41 -14.62 3.89
C LYS A 110 2.05 -15.30 4.04
N GLU A 111 1.05 -14.60 4.55
CA GLU A 111 -0.28 -15.15 4.83
C GLU A 111 -1.13 -15.24 3.56
N TYR A 112 -1.04 -14.22 2.70
CA TYR A 112 -1.92 -14.03 1.55
C TYR A 112 -1.14 -13.58 0.31
N PRO A 113 -0.20 -14.39 -0.21
CA PRO A 113 0.70 -13.98 -1.29
C PRO A 113 -0.05 -13.54 -2.55
N GLU A 114 -1.16 -14.20 -2.88
CA GLU A 114 -1.93 -13.96 -4.11
C GLU A 114 -2.95 -12.82 -3.99
N TYR A 115 -3.09 -12.21 -2.79
CA TYR A 115 -4.12 -11.21 -2.55
C TYR A 115 -4.06 -10.07 -3.56
N TYR A 116 -5.21 -9.75 -4.17
CA TYR A 116 -5.38 -8.64 -5.10
C TYR A 116 -4.26 -8.59 -6.18
N HIS A 117 -4.12 -9.69 -6.91
CA HIS A 117 -3.11 -9.86 -7.96
C HIS A 117 -1.69 -9.65 -7.41
N TYR A 118 -1.36 -10.35 -6.33
CA TYR A 118 -0.06 -10.29 -5.66
C TYR A 118 0.29 -8.87 -5.15
N ALA A 119 -0.70 -8.14 -4.64
CA ALA A 119 -0.53 -6.80 -4.10
C ALA A 119 0.52 -6.69 -2.98
N PRO A 120 0.63 -7.64 -2.03
CA PRO A 120 1.68 -7.56 -1.01
C PRO A 120 3.09 -7.57 -1.61
N ALA A 121 3.36 -8.47 -2.56
CA ALA A 121 4.63 -8.53 -3.27
C ALA A 121 4.86 -7.25 -4.09
N ARG A 122 3.88 -6.81 -4.88
CA ARG A 122 3.96 -5.56 -5.65
C ARG A 122 4.33 -4.37 -4.74
N THR A 123 3.64 -4.21 -3.61
CA THR A 123 3.86 -3.09 -2.69
C THR A 123 5.23 -3.16 -2.01
N LEU A 124 5.70 -4.35 -1.60
CA LEU A 124 7.08 -4.54 -1.12
C LEU A 124 8.10 -4.14 -2.19
N GLY A 125 7.88 -4.57 -3.43
CA GLY A 125 8.72 -4.23 -4.57
C GLY A 125 8.82 -2.73 -4.83
N ILE A 126 7.68 -2.03 -4.86
CA ILE A 126 7.61 -0.57 -5.02
C ILE A 126 8.31 0.14 -3.86
N MET A 127 8.09 -0.32 -2.62
CA MET A 127 8.73 0.25 -1.43
C MET A 127 10.26 0.14 -1.55
N TYR A 128 10.79 -1.04 -1.86
CA TYR A 128 12.24 -1.22 -2.04
C TYR A 128 12.83 -0.40 -3.20
N LEU A 129 12.07 -0.19 -4.27
CA LEU A 129 12.48 0.62 -5.42
C LEU A 129 12.53 2.11 -5.08
N LYS A 130 11.55 2.61 -4.33
CA LYS A 130 11.41 4.05 -4.05
C LYS A 130 12.22 4.53 -2.83
N MET A 131 12.51 3.64 -1.88
CA MET A 131 13.29 4.01 -0.70
C MET A 131 14.74 4.37 -1.06
N PRO A 132 15.32 5.40 -0.43
CA PRO A 132 16.76 5.63 -0.48
C PRO A 132 17.55 4.42 0.06
N ALA A 133 18.73 4.16 -0.51
CA ALA A 133 19.58 3.05 -0.09
C ALA A 133 19.94 3.11 1.42
N ILE A 134 20.14 4.31 1.96
CA ILE A 134 20.50 4.53 3.38
C ILE A 134 19.42 4.08 4.36
N VAL A 135 18.15 4.07 3.94
CA VAL A 135 17.02 3.55 4.76
C VAL A 135 16.57 2.16 4.32
N GLY A 136 17.38 1.47 3.51
CA GLY A 136 17.14 0.07 3.13
C GLY A 136 16.48 -0.15 1.77
N GLY A 137 16.45 0.86 0.89
CA GLY A 137 16.13 0.69 -0.52
C GLY A 137 17.06 -0.32 -1.22
N SER A 138 16.53 -1.10 -2.17
CA SER A 138 17.29 -2.15 -2.83
C SER A 138 16.67 -2.59 -4.16
N ASN A 139 17.32 -2.29 -5.29
CA ASN A 139 16.87 -2.73 -6.61
C ASN A 139 16.80 -4.25 -6.71
N LYS A 140 17.74 -4.98 -6.12
CA LYS A 140 17.72 -6.46 -6.09
C LYS A 140 16.45 -6.99 -5.43
N LYS A 141 16.05 -6.44 -4.28
CA LYS A 141 14.81 -6.84 -3.59
C LYS A 141 13.58 -6.38 -4.35
N ALA A 142 13.62 -5.17 -4.92
CA ALA A 142 12.54 -4.67 -5.75
C ALA A 142 12.26 -5.60 -6.94
N ILE A 143 13.29 -6.00 -7.69
CA ILE A 143 13.17 -6.93 -8.81
C ILE A 143 12.57 -8.25 -8.35
N ALA A 144 13.06 -8.82 -7.24
CA ALA A 144 12.56 -10.10 -6.74
C ALA A 144 11.04 -10.08 -6.49
N TYR A 145 10.55 -9.10 -5.73
CA TYR A 145 9.13 -9.00 -5.42
C TYR A 145 8.25 -8.56 -6.60
N LEU A 146 8.74 -7.65 -7.46
CA LEU A 146 7.99 -7.22 -8.63
C LEU A 146 7.89 -8.35 -9.68
N LYS A 147 8.96 -9.12 -9.86
CA LYS A 147 8.96 -10.30 -10.72
C LYS A 147 7.98 -11.35 -10.21
N GLU A 148 7.99 -11.63 -8.91
CA GLU A 148 7.02 -12.54 -8.29
C GLU A 148 5.58 -12.07 -8.55
N ALA A 149 5.28 -10.79 -8.35
CA ALA A 149 3.94 -10.27 -8.62
C ALA A 149 3.55 -10.40 -10.12
N THR A 150 4.48 -10.12 -11.04
CA THR A 150 4.24 -10.26 -12.48
C THR A 150 4.03 -11.72 -12.89
N GLU A 151 4.81 -12.66 -12.36
CA GLU A 151 4.68 -14.08 -12.66
C GLU A 151 3.41 -14.68 -12.03
N GLY A 152 3.04 -14.25 -10.83
CA GLY A 152 1.85 -14.70 -10.13
C GLY A 152 0.53 -14.14 -10.69
N ALA A 153 0.56 -12.96 -11.31
CA ALA A 153 -0.60 -12.35 -11.95
C ALA A 153 -0.20 -11.68 -13.29
N PRO A 154 0.07 -12.46 -14.35
CA PRO A 154 0.59 -11.97 -15.62
C PRO A 154 -0.38 -11.05 -16.38
N ASP A 155 -1.69 -11.24 -16.20
CA ASP A 155 -2.72 -10.41 -16.83
C ASP A 155 -2.92 -9.06 -16.13
N PHE A 156 -2.34 -8.89 -14.93
CA PHE A 156 -2.41 -7.64 -14.18
C PHE A 156 -1.28 -6.70 -14.60
N LYS A 157 -1.55 -5.89 -15.63
CA LYS A 157 -0.58 -5.06 -16.34
C LYS A 157 0.26 -4.17 -15.41
N GLU A 158 -0.33 -3.68 -14.33
CA GLU A 158 0.34 -2.84 -13.35
C GLU A 158 1.57 -3.52 -12.71
N ASN A 159 1.56 -4.85 -12.55
CA ASN A 159 2.73 -5.58 -12.05
C ASN A 159 3.91 -5.45 -13.03
N ALA A 160 3.67 -5.70 -14.32
CA ALA A 160 4.69 -5.59 -15.36
C ALA A 160 5.17 -4.14 -15.53
N GLU A 161 4.27 -3.16 -15.42
CA GLU A 161 4.62 -1.74 -15.47
C GLU A 161 5.60 -1.35 -14.37
N TRP A 162 5.38 -1.79 -13.13
CA TRP A 162 6.29 -1.50 -12.03
C TRP A 162 7.64 -2.21 -12.19
N LEU A 163 7.64 -3.47 -12.63
CA LEU A 163 8.88 -4.21 -12.91
C LEU A 163 9.75 -3.49 -13.96
N SER A 164 9.13 -2.95 -15.02
CA SER A 164 9.84 -2.22 -16.08
C SER A 164 10.54 -0.94 -15.61
N ARG A 165 10.19 -0.42 -14.44
CA ARG A 165 10.76 0.82 -13.87
C ARG A 165 12.04 0.58 -13.08
N VAL A 166 12.38 -0.68 -12.80
CA VAL A 166 13.64 -0.98 -12.10
C VAL A 166 14.80 -0.83 -13.09
N LYS A 167 15.70 0.10 -12.80
CA LYS A 167 16.93 0.35 -13.58
C LYS A 167 18.12 -0.38 -12.96
#